data_AF-A0A1F3KF77-F1
#
_entry.id   AF-A0A1F3KF77-F1
#
_cell.length_a   1.000
_cell.length_b   1.000
_cell.length_c   1.000
_cell.angle_alpha   90.00
_cell.angle_beta   90.00
_cell.angle_gamma   90.00
#
_symmetry.space_group_name_H-M   'P 1'
#
loop_
_entity.id
_entity.type
_entity.pdbx_description
1 polymer ?
#
loop_
_entity_poly.entity_id
_entity_poly.type
_entity_poly.pdbx_seq_one_letter_code
_entity_poly.pdbx_strand_id
1 'polypeptide(L)'
;MKSLLLITIILAANLLYAQNLVPNDSFENFSFCPSGLNDFIKVENWYTPTTGTSDYYNSCNNGQVGVPYNNVGGFQYARTGYAYVGIYVLSYSSNLREYIQVKLFDSLKYNKKYRVSFFVNKHNSHRPAINKFGLYFSIDSFYITNNLVLTFNPQISYNDFITDTLNWTLIEGIYQAIGGERYITIGNFCDEANTDTIMTGGIYSSSSYYYIDDVYVGLDTTVNTTEHPLTKINIQVFPNPANEFIHVTANLSVDAIFELYDMLGRKILLQELSNFQTSISIKNLFFGLYYYKIIKDKAIIKSGKLLIVK
;
A
#
# COMPACT_ATOMS: atom_id res chain seq x y z
N MET A 1 -21.42 42.69 -33.82
CA MET A 1 -21.32 41.97 -32.53
C MET A 1 -21.33 40.47 -32.81
N LYS A 2 -20.16 39.81 -32.81
CA LYS A 2 -20.06 38.35 -32.84
C LYS A 2 -19.17 37.97 -31.67
N SER A 3 -19.76 37.57 -30.55
CA SER A 3 -19.01 37.09 -29.40
C SER A 3 -18.52 35.67 -29.70
N LEU A 4 -17.21 35.52 -29.81
CA LEU A 4 -16.54 34.23 -29.87
C LEU A 4 -16.51 33.65 -28.45
N LEU A 5 -17.29 32.61 -28.19
CA LEU A 5 -17.28 31.90 -26.91
C LEU A 5 -16.06 30.96 -26.89
N LEU A 6 -14.98 31.39 -26.24
CA LEU A 6 -13.78 30.56 -26.08
C LEU A 6 -14.00 29.64 -24.86
N ILE A 7 -14.31 28.37 -25.11
CA ILE A 7 -14.43 27.35 -24.06
C ILE A 7 -13.03 26.88 -23.71
N THR A 8 -12.49 27.40 -22.61
CA THR A 8 -11.20 26.97 -22.05
C THR A 8 -11.40 25.62 -21.35
N ILE A 9 -10.99 24.53 -22.01
CA ILE A 9 -10.94 23.20 -21.39
C ILE A 9 -9.77 23.22 -20.40
N ILE A 10 -10.08 23.37 -19.12
CA ILE A 10 -9.11 23.23 -18.02
C ILE A 10 -8.77 21.74 -17.92
N LEU A 11 -7.59 21.37 -18.42
CA LEU A 11 -7.02 20.04 -18.26
C LEU A 11 -6.59 19.90 -16.78
N ALA A 12 -7.52 19.51 -15.91
CA ALA A 12 -7.17 19.06 -14.58
C ALA A 12 -6.37 17.76 -14.72
N ALA A 13 -5.06 17.83 -14.49
CA ALA A 13 -4.23 16.65 -14.31
C ALA A 13 -4.64 16.00 -12.98
N ASN A 14 -5.76 15.29 -13.00
CA ASN A 14 -6.13 14.38 -11.93
C ASN A 14 -5.04 13.32 -11.90
N LEU A 15 -4.31 13.22 -10.78
CA LEU A 15 -3.56 12.03 -10.44
C LEU A 15 -4.58 10.90 -10.38
N LEU A 16 -4.75 10.18 -11.48
CA LEU A 16 -5.56 8.97 -11.53
C LEU A 16 -4.79 7.93 -10.72
N TYR A 17 -5.17 7.76 -9.46
CA TYR A 17 -4.84 6.54 -8.73
C TYR A 17 -5.36 5.38 -9.56
N ALA A 18 -4.53 4.35 -9.76
CA ALA A 18 -5.00 3.16 -10.43
C ALA A 18 -6.18 2.58 -9.64
N GLN A 19 -7.22 2.17 -10.35
CA GLN A 19 -8.37 1.52 -9.74
C GLN A 19 -7.93 0.18 -9.14
N ASN A 20 -8.37 -0.11 -7.92
CA ASN A 20 -8.18 -1.43 -7.33
C ASN A 20 -8.94 -2.46 -8.18
N LEU A 21 -8.21 -3.45 -8.72
CA LEU A 21 -8.75 -4.53 -9.53
C LEU A 21 -9.36 -5.65 -8.69
N VAL A 22 -9.17 -5.62 -7.37
CA VAL A 22 -9.69 -6.62 -6.45
C VAL A 22 -11.14 -6.24 -6.09
N PRO A 23 -12.14 -7.08 -6.39
CA PRO A 23 -13.50 -6.84 -5.91
C PRO A 23 -13.59 -7.15 -4.42
N ASN A 24 -14.41 -6.39 -3.69
CA ASN A 24 -14.67 -6.61 -2.27
C ASN A 24 -13.36 -6.72 -1.46
N ASP A 25 -12.46 -5.77 -1.68
CA ASP A 25 -11.07 -5.79 -1.22
C ASP A 25 -10.90 -5.71 0.30
N SER A 26 -11.88 -5.14 1.00
CA SER A 26 -11.96 -5.09 2.46
C SER A 26 -13.07 -6.00 3.02
N PHE A 27 -13.60 -6.94 2.22
CA PHE A 27 -14.55 -7.98 2.67
C PHE A 27 -15.88 -7.48 3.27
N GLU A 28 -16.32 -6.26 2.91
CA GLU A 28 -17.54 -5.63 3.45
C GLU A 28 -18.83 -6.09 2.76
N ASN A 29 -18.74 -6.67 1.56
CA ASN A 29 -19.89 -7.21 0.86
C ASN A 29 -20.05 -8.69 1.19
N PHE A 30 -21.19 -9.04 1.78
CA PHE A 30 -21.51 -10.39 2.22
C PHE A 30 -23.02 -10.65 2.18
N SER A 31 -23.40 -11.92 2.04
CA SER A 31 -24.81 -12.33 1.93
C SER A 31 -25.57 -12.30 3.26
N PHE A 32 -24.97 -12.84 4.31
CA PHE A 32 -25.52 -12.88 5.67
C PHE A 32 -24.40 -12.76 6.70
N CYS A 33 -24.75 -12.31 7.90
CA CYS A 33 -23.80 -12.30 9.00
C CYS A 33 -23.20 -13.71 9.24
N PRO A 34 -21.88 -13.85 9.49
CA PRO A 34 -21.32 -15.14 9.86
C PRO A 34 -21.94 -15.62 11.17
N SER A 35 -22.23 -16.92 11.23
CA SER A 35 -22.84 -17.60 12.39
C SER A 35 -21.79 -18.28 13.27
N GLY A 36 -20.62 -18.58 12.70
CA GLY A 36 -19.48 -19.16 13.41
C GLY A 36 -18.26 -19.29 12.50
N LEU A 37 -17.34 -20.16 12.90
CA LEU A 37 -16.18 -20.53 12.09
C LEU A 37 -16.59 -21.24 10.78
N ASN A 38 -15.70 -21.25 9.78
CA ASN A 38 -15.88 -21.86 8.46
C ASN A 38 -17.06 -21.28 7.65
N ASP A 39 -17.34 -19.98 7.83
CA ASP A 39 -18.43 -19.27 7.15
C ASP A 39 -17.93 -18.34 6.02
N PHE A 40 -16.70 -18.53 5.54
CA PHE A 40 -16.12 -17.68 4.49
C PHE A 40 -16.88 -17.68 3.17
N ILE A 41 -17.67 -18.73 2.89
CA ILE A 41 -18.58 -18.80 1.74
C ILE A 41 -19.60 -17.64 1.68
N LYS A 42 -19.81 -16.91 2.79
CA LYS A 42 -20.73 -15.76 2.85
C LYS A 42 -20.15 -14.49 2.22
N VAL A 43 -18.82 -14.41 2.05
CA VAL A 43 -18.11 -13.27 1.48
C VAL A 43 -18.31 -13.24 -0.03
N GLU A 44 -18.82 -12.12 -0.57
CA GLU A 44 -19.03 -12.02 -2.01
C GLU A 44 -17.70 -11.95 -2.78
N ASN A 45 -17.65 -12.59 -3.95
CA ASN A 45 -16.52 -12.68 -4.89
C ASN A 45 -15.32 -13.53 -4.45
N TRP A 46 -15.17 -13.77 -3.15
CA TRP A 46 -14.07 -14.54 -2.58
C TRP A 46 -14.48 -15.99 -2.29
N TYR A 47 -13.51 -16.91 -2.37
CA TYR A 47 -13.73 -18.32 -2.12
C TYR A 47 -12.44 -19.03 -1.69
N THR A 48 -12.57 -20.20 -1.06
CA THR A 48 -11.43 -21.07 -0.76
C THR A 48 -11.07 -21.90 -2.00
N PRO A 49 -9.79 -21.92 -2.45
CA PRO A 49 -9.37 -22.73 -3.59
C PRO A 49 -8.93 -24.15 -3.15
N THR A 50 -9.22 -24.52 -1.91
CA THR A 50 -8.86 -25.79 -1.27
C THR A 50 -10.02 -26.28 -0.41
N THR A 51 -9.90 -27.47 0.21
CA THR A 51 -10.86 -27.91 1.26
C THR A 51 -10.57 -27.24 2.63
N GLY A 52 -9.80 -26.15 2.65
CA GLY A 52 -9.57 -25.34 3.84
C GLY A 52 -10.84 -24.64 4.30
N THR A 53 -10.87 -24.25 5.57
CA THR A 53 -12.04 -23.77 6.28
C THR A 53 -11.83 -22.33 6.77
N SER A 54 -11.42 -21.45 5.87
CA SER A 54 -11.18 -20.04 6.19
C SER A 54 -12.38 -19.41 6.89
N ASP A 55 -12.12 -18.44 7.76
CA ASP A 55 -13.14 -17.85 8.62
C ASP A 55 -13.44 -16.41 8.19
N TYR A 56 -14.72 -16.04 8.22
CA TYR A 56 -15.15 -14.66 8.01
C TYR A 56 -15.54 -14.02 9.35
N TYR A 57 -14.86 -12.94 9.69
CA TYR A 57 -15.10 -12.16 10.90
C TYR A 57 -15.89 -10.91 10.55
N ASN A 58 -16.91 -10.59 11.35
CA ASN A 58 -17.70 -9.39 11.15
C ASN A 58 -18.27 -8.87 12.48
N SER A 59 -18.35 -7.55 12.63
CA SER A 59 -18.91 -6.88 13.82
C SER A 59 -20.38 -7.21 14.10
N CYS A 60 -21.12 -7.73 13.11
CA CYS A 60 -22.49 -8.20 13.30
C CYS A 60 -22.58 -9.51 14.12
N ASN A 61 -21.46 -10.24 14.30
CA ASN A 61 -21.39 -11.45 15.12
C ASN A 61 -20.84 -11.12 16.52
N ASN A 62 -21.48 -11.65 17.57
CA ASN A 62 -21.06 -11.46 18.98
C ASN A 62 -20.40 -12.71 19.59
N GLY A 63 -19.95 -13.65 18.76
CA GLY A 63 -19.50 -14.98 19.15
C GLY A 63 -18.08 -15.32 18.69
N GLN A 64 -17.91 -16.46 18.04
CA GLN A 64 -16.61 -17.01 17.65
C GLN A 64 -15.89 -16.20 16.56
N VAL A 65 -16.62 -15.37 15.82
CA VAL A 65 -16.13 -14.61 14.66
C VAL A 65 -16.53 -13.13 14.74
N GLY A 66 -16.65 -12.63 15.97
CA GLY A 66 -16.93 -11.22 16.22
C GLY A 66 -15.73 -10.30 15.98
N VAL A 67 -16.05 -9.04 15.70
CA VAL A 67 -15.09 -7.93 15.57
C VAL A 67 -15.47 -6.82 16.56
N PRO A 68 -14.54 -6.27 17.35
CA PRO A 68 -13.12 -6.61 17.39
C PRO A 68 -12.81 -7.84 18.24
N TYR A 69 -13.69 -8.22 19.16
CA TYR A 69 -13.48 -9.34 20.06
C TYR A 69 -14.19 -10.58 19.55
N ASN A 70 -13.48 -11.71 19.57
CA ASN A 70 -14.06 -13.02 19.32
C ASN A 70 -13.76 -14.00 20.46
N ASN A 71 -14.74 -14.84 20.77
CA ASN A 71 -14.69 -15.74 21.93
C ASN A 71 -13.74 -16.94 21.75
N VAL A 72 -12.99 -17.01 20.64
CA VAL A 72 -11.91 -17.98 20.40
C VAL A 72 -10.52 -17.44 20.81
N GLY A 73 -10.49 -16.26 21.43
CA GLY A 73 -9.29 -15.66 22.02
C GLY A 73 -8.56 -14.70 21.08
N GLY A 74 -9.27 -14.11 20.13
CA GLY A 74 -8.77 -13.06 19.24
C GLY A 74 -9.35 -11.69 19.61
N PHE A 75 -8.54 -10.66 19.36
CA PHE A 75 -8.93 -9.27 19.48
C PHE A 75 -8.25 -8.46 18.36
N GLN A 76 -9.03 -7.93 17.42
CA GLN A 76 -8.53 -7.08 16.35
C GLN A 76 -9.66 -6.23 15.77
N TYR A 77 -9.49 -4.91 15.71
CA TYR A 77 -10.39 -4.07 14.92
C TYR A 77 -10.15 -4.32 13.43
N ALA A 78 -11.25 -4.34 12.65
CA ALA A 78 -11.16 -4.30 11.20
C ALA A 78 -10.33 -3.09 10.75
N ARG A 79 -9.54 -3.27 9.69
CA ARG A 79 -8.69 -2.21 9.19
C ARG A 79 -9.52 -1.19 8.43
N THR A 80 -10.42 -1.68 7.60
CA THR A 80 -11.46 -0.92 6.93
C THR A 80 -12.82 -1.51 7.29
N GLY A 81 -13.81 -0.66 7.52
CA GLY A 81 -15.18 -1.11 7.74
C GLY A 81 -15.36 -1.96 9.00
N TYR A 82 -15.96 -3.14 8.83
CA TYR A 82 -16.54 -3.97 9.89
C TYR A 82 -16.11 -5.43 9.85
N ALA A 83 -15.35 -5.83 8.83
CA ALA A 83 -15.04 -7.22 8.57
C ALA A 83 -13.57 -7.47 8.22
N TYR A 84 -13.15 -8.72 8.32
CA TYR A 84 -11.89 -9.24 7.80
C TYR A 84 -11.95 -10.76 7.73
N VAL A 85 -10.92 -11.38 7.16
CA VAL A 85 -10.86 -12.84 6.96
C VAL A 85 -9.72 -13.43 7.76
N GLY A 86 -9.91 -14.63 8.31
CA GLY A 86 -8.86 -15.37 9.01
C GLY A 86 -8.50 -16.67 8.31
N ILE A 87 -7.20 -17.02 8.35
CA ILE A 87 -6.67 -18.25 7.76
C ILE A 87 -5.60 -18.92 8.62
N TYR A 88 -5.59 -20.26 8.62
CA TYR A 88 -4.44 -21.06 9.07
C TYR A 88 -3.33 -21.08 8.02
N VAL A 89 -2.15 -20.60 8.38
CA VAL A 89 -0.98 -20.51 7.47
C VAL A 89 0.16 -21.44 7.83
N LEU A 90 0.03 -22.16 8.95
CA LEU A 90 0.93 -23.23 9.35
C LEU A 90 0.24 -24.14 10.39
N SER A 91 0.47 -25.45 10.31
CA SER A 91 0.10 -26.42 11.34
C SER A 91 1.19 -27.49 11.45
N TYR A 92 1.83 -27.63 12.61
CA TYR A 92 2.91 -28.60 12.82
C TYR A 92 2.43 -30.06 12.78
N SER A 93 1.15 -30.33 13.04
CA SER A 93 0.63 -31.70 13.15
C SER A 93 0.06 -32.26 11.85
N SER A 94 -0.32 -31.39 10.91
CA SER A 94 -1.12 -31.80 9.74
C SER A 94 -0.67 -31.18 8.42
N ASN A 95 0.32 -30.28 8.44
CA ASN A 95 0.69 -29.41 7.32
C ASN A 95 -0.47 -28.63 6.69
N LEU A 96 -1.55 -28.43 7.45
CA LEU A 96 -2.72 -27.72 6.98
C LEU A 96 -2.35 -26.28 6.56
N ARG A 97 -2.90 -25.86 5.43
CA ARG A 97 -2.87 -24.50 4.90
C ARG A 97 -4.24 -24.10 4.39
N GLU A 98 -4.59 -22.86 4.68
CA GLU A 98 -5.75 -22.20 4.14
C GLU A 98 -5.31 -21.07 3.22
N TYR A 99 -6.13 -20.84 2.21
CA TYR A 99 -5.91 -19.85 1.19
C TYR A 99 -7.24 -19.21 0.84
N ILE A 100 -7.18 -17.95 0.44
CA ILE A 100 -8.32 -17.23 -0.12
C ILE A 100 -8.01 -16.84 -1.56
N GLN A 101 -9.00 -16.97 -2.44
CA GLN A 101 -8.88 -16.68 -3.85
C GLN A 101 -10.00 -15.74 -4.30
N VAL A 102 -9.68 -14.86 -5.25
CA VAL A 102 -10.64 -13.95 -5.88
C VAL A 102 -10.29 -13.74 -7.34
N LYS A 103 -11.33 -13.50 -8.15
CA LYS A 103 -11.20 -13.06 -9.53
C LYS A 103 -11.09 -11.54 -9.60
N LEU A 104 -10.11 -11.03 -10.31
CA LEU A 104 -9.93 -9.60 -10.57
C LEU A 104 -10.99 -9.08 -11.55
N PHE A 105 -11.29 -7.78 -11.47
CA PHE A 105 -12.22 -7.10 -12.39
C PHE A 105 -11.76 -7.15 -13.86
N ASP A 106 -10.45 -7.12 -14.10
CA ASP A 106 -9.85 -7.26 -15.43
C ASP A 106 -8.57 -8.07 -15.34
N SER A 107 -8.19 -8.69 -16.46
CA SER A 107 -6.91 -9.38 -16.56
C SER A 107 -5.75 -8.40 -16.53
N LEU A 108 -4.66 -8.80 -15.89
CA LEU A 108 -3.42 -8.04 -15.98
C LEU A 108 -2.92 -8.02 -17.43
N LYS A 109 -2.33 -6.88 -17.83
CA LYS A 109 -1.87 -6.65 -19.19
C LYS A 109 -0.39 -6.98 -19.29
N TYR A 110 -0.02 -7.69 -20.36
CA TYR A 110 1.36 -8.08 -20.64
C TYR A 110 2.33 -6.90 -20.48
N ASN A 111 3.44 -7.14 -19.77
CA ASN A 111 4.53 -6.20 -19.57
C ASN A 111 4.11 -4.88 -18.87
N LYS A 112 3.01 -4.89 -18.12
CA LYS A 112 2.64 -3.80 -17.20
C LYS A 112 3.05 -4.16 -15.78
N LYS A 113 3.49 -3.14 -15.03
CA LYS A 113 3.76 -3.27 -13.60
C LYS A 113 2.49 -3.00 -12.83
N TYR A 114 2.28 -3.76 -11.76
CA TYR A 114 1.17 -3.63 -10.85
C TYR A 114 1.71 -3.52 -9.43
N ARG A 115 1.20 -2.54 -8.68
CA ARG A 115 1.39 -2.49 -7.24
C ARG A 115 0.39 -3.43 -6.59
N VAL A 116 0.89 -4.25 -5.70
CA VAL A 116 0.12 -5.24 -4.96
C VAL A 116 0.35 -5.00 -3.48
N SER A 117 -0.71 -5.00 -2.70
CA SER A 117 -0.60 -4.95 -1.24
C SER A 117 -1.77 -5.62 -0.55
N PHE A 118 -1.55 -6.06 0.68
CA PHE A 118 -2.61 -6.49 1.60
C PHE A 118 -2.09 -6.37 3.02
N PHE A 119 -3.00 -6.29 3.97
CA PHE A 119 -2.66 -6.17 5.37
C PHE A 119 -2.91 -7.47 6.10
N VAL A 120 -2.00 -7.80 7.01
CA VAL A 120 -2.14 -8.98 7.86
C VAL A 120 -1.93 -8.63 9.32
N ASN A 121 -2.62 -9.34 10.20
CA ASN A 121 -2.44 -9.23 11.63
C ASN A 121 -2.42 -10.63 12.25
N LYS A 122 -1.49 -10.86 13.18
CA LYS A 122 -1.35 -12.18 13.79
C LYS A 122 -2.41 -12.36 14.86
N HIS A 123 -3.09 -13.51 14.85
CA HIS A 123 -4.06 -13.85 15.90
C HIS A 123 -3.39 -13.93 17.29
N ASN A 124 -4.01 -13.33 18.31
CA ASN A 124 -3.43 -13.18 19.65
C ASN A 124 -3.18 -14.54 20.34
N SER A 125 -4.09 -15.51 20.18
CA SER A 125 -3.98 -16.82 20.83
C SER A 125 -3.04 -17.83 20.16
N HIS A 126 -2.55 -17.61 18.94
CA HIS A 126 -1.67 -18.57 18.23
C HIS A 126 -0.20 -18.20 18.43
N ARG A 127 0.60 -19.08 19.03
CA ARG A 127 1.98 -18.78 19.44
C ARG A 127 2.96 -18.66 18.26
N PRO A 128 3.00 -19.61 17.31
CA PRO A 128 3.94 -19.52 16.20
C PRO A 128 3.60 -18.33 15.31
N ALA A 129 4.56 -17.43 15.11
CA ALA A 129 4.57 -16.45 14.03
C ALA A 129 5.45 -16.99 12.90
N ILE A 130 5.03 -16.82 11.65
CA ILE A 130 5.77 -17.34 10.48
C ILE A 130 6.52 -16.22 9.75
N ASN A 131 7.56 -16.59 9.02
CA ASN A 131 8.29 -15.68 8.12
C ASN A 131 7.89 -15.79 6.64
N LYS A 132 6.91 -16.62 6.29
CA LYS A 132 6.48 -16.86 4.89
C LYS A 132 5.02 -16.49 4.69
N PHE A 133 4.77 -15.48 3.87
CA PHE A 133 3.43 -15.12 3.43
C PHE A 133 3.51 -14.65 1.98
N GLY A 134 2.49 -14.92 1.17
CA GLY A 134 2.56 -14.52 -0.22
C GLY A 134 1.22 -14.37 -0.91
N LEU A 135 1.32 -13.86 -2.14
CA LEU A 135 0.23 -13.75 -3.09
C LEU A 135 0.69 -14.31 -4.44
N TYR A 136 -0.14 -15.18 -4.99
CA TYR A 136 0.05 -15.86 -6.27
C TYR A 136 -0.97 -15.42 -7.31
N PHE A 137 -0.49 -14.97 -8.48
CA PHE A 137 -1.30 -14.68 -9.65
C PHE A 137 -1.50 -15.90 -10.54
N SER A 138 -2.71 -16.08 -11.07
CA SER A 138 -3.04 -17.14 -12.03
C SER A 138 -4.00 -16.67 -13.12
N ILE A 139 -3.96 -17.32 -14.28
CA ILE A 139 -4.83 -17.03 -15.44
C ILE A 139 -6.26 -17.54 -15.19
N ASP A 140 -6.37 -18.69 -14.54
CA ASP A 140 -7.61 -19.40 -14.28
C ASP A 140 -7.77 -19.72 -12.79
N SER A 141 -9.02 -19.86 -12.36
CA SER A 141 -9.35 -20.39 -11.04
C SER A 141 -8.89 -21.84 -10.95
N PHE A 142 -8.60 -22.28 -9.73
CA PHE A 142 -8.35 -23.68 -9.43
C PHE A 142 -9.05 -24.09 -8.14
N TYR A 143 -9.27 -25.39 -7.97
CA TYR A 143 -9.78 -25.98 -6.74
C TYR A 143 -9.05 -27.30 -6.47
N ILE A 144 -8.41 -27.41 -5.31
CA ILE A 144 -7.67 -28.60 -4.87
C ILE A 144 -8.46 -29.30 -3.75
N THR A 145 -8.69 -30.60 -3.89
CA THR A 145 -9.54 -31.40 -2.97
C THR A 145 -8.82 -31.84 -1.69
N ASN A 146 -7.85 -31.05 -1.21
CA ASN A 146 -7.19 -31.20 0.09
C ASN A 146 -6.86 -29.81 0.65
N ASN A 147 -6.37 -29.74 1.89
CA ASN A 147 -5.98 -28.50 2.57
C ASN A 147 -4.47 -28.47 2.89
N LEU A 148 -3.66 -29.09 2.03
CA LEU A 148 -2.20 -29.09 2.16
C LEU A 148 -1.60 -27.85 1.46
N VAL A 149 -0.29 -27.69 1.61
CA VAL A 149 0.48 -26.61 0.98
C VAL A 149 0.29 -26.62 -0.54
N LEU A 150 -0.10 -25.47 -1.09
CA LEU A 150 -0.08 -25.24 -2.52
C LEU A 150 1.35 -24.94 -2.97
N THR A 151 1.95 -25.82 -3.77
CA THR A 151 3.32 -25.69 -4.26
C THR A 151 3.44 -24.76 -5.47
N PHE A 152 2.83 -23.57 -5.37
CA PHE A 152 2.98 -22.50 -6.36
C PHE A 152 4.11 -21.55 -5.96
N ASN A 153 4.69 -20.85 -6.93
CA ASN A 153 5.69 -19.80 -6.67
C ASN A 153 4.99 -18.43 -6.60
N PRO A 154 4.77 -17.85 -5.41
CA PRO A 154 4.08 -16.57 -5.27
C PRO A 154 4.93 -15.41 -5.83
N GLN A 155 4.30 -14.50 -6.55
CA GLN A 155 4.98 -13.35 -7.14
C GLN A 155 5.20 -12.22 -6.14
N ILE A 156 4.39 -12.16 -5.08
CA ILE A 156 4.62 -11.30 -3.93
C ILE A 156 4.93 -12.22 -2.74
N SER A 157 6.09 -12.03 -2.13
CA SER A 157 6.57 -12.83 -1.00
C SER A 157 7.04 -11.91 0.13
N TYR A 158 6.53 -12.14 1.33
CA TYR A 158 7.02 -11.57 2.57
C TYR A 158 7.91 -12.60 3.28
N ASN A 159 9.12 -12.20 3.68
CA ASN A 159 10.18 -13.09 4.16
C ASN A 159 10.71 -12.73 5.57
N ASP A 160 9.92 -12.01 6.36
CA ASP A 160 10.25 -11.64 7.74
C ASP A 160 9.12 -12.08 8.69
N PHE A 161 9.40 -12.14 9.99
CA PHE A 161 8.43 -12.61 10.98
C PHE A 161 7.34 -11.58 11.24
N ILE A 162 6.09 -11.98 11.06
CA ILE A 162 4.93 -11.14 11.34
C ILE A 162 4.41 -11.45 12.75
N THR A 163 4.86 -10.69 13.74
CA THR A 163 4.56 -10.94 15.16
C THR A 163 3.51 -10.00 15.76
N ASP A 164 3.22 -8.88 15.10
CA ASP A 164 2.31 -7.86 15.63
C ASP A 164 0.87 -8.40 15.72
N THR A 165 0.27 -8.19 16.89
CA THR A 165 -1.11 -8.59 17.23
C THR A 165 -1.99 -7.38 17.56
N LEU A 166 -1.45 -6.17 17.44
CA LEU A 166 -2.10 -4.88 17.71
C LEU A 166 -2.29 -4.07 16.42
N ASN A 167 -1.24 -3.99 15.60
CA ASN A 167 -1.27 -3.26 14.34
C ASN A 167 -1.34 -4.21 13.15
N TRP A 168 -1.94 -3.72 12.07
CA TRP A 168 -1.93 -4.38 10.77
C TRP A 168 -0.58 -4.18 10.07
N THR A 169 0.09 -5.27 9.74
CA THR A 169 1.34 -5.29 8.98
C THR A 169 1.06 -5.26 7.49
N LEU A 170 1.65 -4.30 6.78
CA LEU A 170 1.57 -4.19 5.32
C LEU A 170 2.49 -5.21 4.65
N ILE A 171 1.94 -6.04 3.78
CA ILE A 171 2.69 -6.81 2.78
C ILE A 171 2.46 -6.14 1.43
N GLU A 172 3.53 -5.75 0.74
CA GLU A 172 3.43 -5.13 -0.57
C GLU A 172 4.57 -5.53 -1.51
N GLY A 173 4.35 -5.32 -2.81
CA GLY A 173 5.38 -5.46 -3.82
C GLY A 173 4.91 -5.00 -5.19
N ILE A 174 5.84 -5.03 -6.14
CA ILE A 174 5.59 -4.71 -7.55
C ILE A 174 5.69 -6.00 -8.36
N TYR A 175 4.64 -6.30 -9.13
CA TYR A 175 4.60 -7.43 -10.05
C TYR A 175 4.62 -6.95 -11.51
N GLN A 176 5.52 -7.49 -12.32
CA GLN A 176 5.50 -7.29 -13.78
C GLN A 176 4.70 -8.44 -14.42
N ALA A 177 3.50 -8.10 -14.93
CA ALA A 177 2.58 -9.08 -15.46
C ALA A 177 3.10 -9.75 -16.74
N ILE A 178 2.91 -11.06 -16.82
CA ILE A 178 3.11 -11.89 -18.01
C ILE A 178 1.85 -11.92 -18.90
N GLY A 179 0.77 -11.29 -18.46
CA GLY A 179 -0.45 -11.07 -19.23
C GLY A 179 -1.46 -12.20 -19.09
N GLY A 180 -2.74 -11.83 -18.93
CA GLY A 180 -3.85 -12.78 -18.86
C GLY A 180 -4.14 -13.31 -17.45
N GLU A 181 -3.36 -12.93 -16.44
CA GLU A 181 -3.63 -13.25 -15.04
C GLU A 181 -4.96 -12.61 -14.61
N ARG A 182 -5.88 -13.41 -14.06
CA ARG A 182 -7.24 -12.99 -13.68
C ARG A 182 -7.58 -13.29 -12.23
N TYR A 183 -6.73 -14.01 -11.51
CA TYR A 183 -6.99 -14.44 -10.15
C TYR A 183 -5.78 -14.19 -9.26
N ILE A 184 -6.05 -13.89 -7.99
CA ILE A 184 -5.05 -13.87 -6.92
C ILE A 184 -5.39 -14.91 -5.86
N THR A 185 -4.38 -15.55 -5.29
CA THR A 185 -4.50 -16.45 -4.14
C THR A 185 -3.54 -15.99 -3.04
N ILE A 186 -4.01 -15.89 -1.81
CA ILE A 186 -3.24 -15.38 -0.67
C ILE A 186 -3.08 -16.48 0.39
N GLY A 187 -1.88 -16.64 0.94
CA GLY A 187 -1.58 -17.57 2.03
C GLY A 187 -0.08 -17.88 2.15
N ASN A 188 0.27 -19.03 2.74
CA ASN A 188 1.65 -19.49 2.83
C ASN A 188 1.91 -20.65 1.83
N PHE A 189 2.76 -20.42 0.84
CA PHE A 189 3.09 -21.38 -0.22
C PHE A 189 4.32 -22.25 0.09
N CYS A 190 4.88 -22.13 1.31
CA CYS A 190 6.01 -22.92 1.77
C CYS A 190 5.55 -24.05 2.71
N ASP A 191 6.18 -25.21 2.56
CA ASP A 191 6.07 -26.30 3.53
C ASP A 191 6.76 -25.94 4.87
N GLU A 192 6.67 -26.82 5.87
CA GLU A 192 7.26 -26.56 7.18
C GLU A 192 8.79 -26.52 7.15
N ALA A 193 9.42 -27.26 6.24
CA ALA A 193 10.88 -27.24 6.11
C ALA A 193 11.39 -25.88 5.61
N ASN A 194 10.57 -25.16 4.83
CA ASN A 194 10.91 -23.85 4.26
C ASN A 194 10.17 -22.68 4.94
N THR A 195 9.38 -22.95 5.98
CA THR A 195 8.71 -21.93 6.81
C THR A 195 9.38 -21.86 8.17
N ASP A 196 10.12 -20.79 8.43
CA ASP A 196 10.67 -20.56 9.77
C ASP A 196 9.60 -19.95 10.68
N THR A 197 9.72 -20.23 11.98
CA THR A 197 8.77 -19.79 12.98
C THR A 197 9.45 -19.26 14.23
N ILE A 198 8.89 -18.21 14.82
CA ILE A 198 9.23 -17.80 16.19
C ILE A 198 8.02 -17.91 17.10
N MET A 199 8.27 -18.34 18.34
CA MET A 199 7.23 -18.47 19.34
C MET A 199 6.96 -17.11 19.98
N THR A 200 5.70 -16.70 19.94
CA THR A 200 5.17 -15.49 20.58
C THR A 200 4.18 -15.85 21.70
N GLY A 201 3.52 -14.85 22.28
CA GLY A 201 2.42 -15.06 23.23
C GLY A 201 1.22 -15.79 22.63
N GLY A 202 0.37 -16.36 23.49
CA GLY A 202 -0.81 -17.12 23.10
C GLY A 202 -0.86 -18.49 23.78
N ILE A 203 -1.97 -19.21 23.57
CA ILE A 203 -2.24 -20.51 24.18
C ILE A 203 -2.10 -21.69 23.20
N TYR A 204 -2.29 -21.45 21.91
CA TYR A 204 -2.20 -22.49 20.88
C TYR A 204 -0.78 -22.57 20.32
N SER A 205 -0.09 -23.69 20.54
CA SER A 205 1.31 -23.89 20.12
C SER A 205 1.48 -24.66 18.81
N SER A 206 0.41 -25.24 18.27
CA SER A 206 0.48 -26.19 17.15
C SER A 206 0.23 -25.59 15.77
N SER A 207 -0.21 -24.32 15.69
CA SER A 207 -0.59 -23.69 14.43
C SER A 207 -0.41 -22.18 14.47
N SER A 208 -0.27 -21.60 13.29
CA SER A 208 -0.21 -20.15 13.07
C SER A 208 -1.44 -19.67 12.30
N TYR A 209 -2.02 -18.56 12.75
CA TYR A 209 -3.27 -18.03 12.23
C TYR A 209 -3.19 -16.52 12.10
N TYR A 210 -3.62 -15.99 10.96
CA TYR A 210 -3.56 -14.57 10.64
C TYR A 210 -4.89 -14.08 10.10
N TYR A 211 -5.21 -12.84 10.44
CA TYR A 211 -6.25 -12.06 9.79
C TYR A 211 -5.68 -11.36 8.55
N ILE A 212 -6.51 -11.15 7.54
CA ILE A 212 -6.22 -10.46 6.27
C ILE A 212 -7.29 -9.39 6.03
N ASP A 213 -6.87 -8.19 5.62
CA ASP A 213 -7.76 -7.08 5.24
C ASP A 213 -7.11 -6.19 4.15
N ASP A 214 -7.90 -5.34 3.51
CA ASP A 214 -7.48 -4.31 2.54
C ASP A 214 -6.56 -4.84 1.40
N VAL A 215 -7.10 -5.68 0.52
CA VAL A 215 -6.34 -6.29 -0.60
C VAL A 215 -6.36 -5.40 -1.84
N TYR A 216 -5.19 -4.98 -2.31
CA TYR A 216 -5.04 -4.10 -3.45
C TYR A 216 -4.21 -4.71 -4.57
N VAL A 217 -4.71 -4.60 -5.81
CA VAL A 217 -3.95 -4.80 -7.05
C VAL A 217 -4.31 -3.67 -8.00
N GLY A 218 -3.36 -2.85 -8.39
CA GLY A 218 -3.60 -1.76 -9.34
C GLY A 218 -2.40 -1.50 -10.23
N LEU A 219 -2.63 -0.94 -11.40
CA LEU A 219 -1.54 -0.52 -12.30
C LEU A 219 -0.57 0.38 -11.54
N ASP A 220 0.72 0.07 -11.65
CA ASP A 220 1.76 0.96 -11.19
C ASP A 220 1.88 2.11 -12.19
N THR A 221 1.11 3.18 -11.94
CA THR A 221 1.08 4.39 -12.76
C THR A 221 2.20 5.36 -12.38
N THR A 222 3.10 4.99 -11.46
CA THR A 222 4.30 5.78 -11.23
C THR A 222 5.11 5.80 -12.52
N VAL A 223 5.09 6.95 -13.19
CA VAL A 223 6.07 7.22 -14.24
C VAL A 223 7.40 7.20 -13.52
N ASN A 224 8.30 6.29 -13.89
CA ASN A 224 9.70 6.37 -13.51
C ASN A 224 10.26 7.73 -13.97
N THR A 225 10.00 8.80 -13.24
CA THR A 225 11.03 9.82 -13.07
C THR A 225 12.05 9.13 -12.21
N THR A 226 13.19 8.78 -12.80
CA THR A 226 14.39 8.41 -12.05
C THR A 226 14.61 9.50 -10.99
N GLU A 227 14.15 9.27 -9.77
CA GLU A 227 14.71 9.94 -8.61
C GLU A 227 16.12 9.38 -8.52
N HIS A 228 17.06 10.07 -9.17
CA HIS A 228 18.45 9.93 -8.78
C HIS A 228 18.47 10.14 -7.27
N PRO A 229 18.96 9.18 -6.47
CA PRO A 229 19.06 9.36 -5.04
C PRO A 229 19.96 10.57 -4.84
N LEU A 230 19.35 11.70 -4.53
CA LEU A 230 20.10 12.90 -4.19
C LEU A 230 20.85 12.51 -2.93
N THR A 231 22.18 12.45 -3.06
CA THR A 231 23.09 12.67 -1.93
C THR A 231 22.45 13.72 -1.04
N LYS A 232 22.35 13.40 0.26
CA LYS A 232 21.59 14.11 1.28
C LYS A 232 22.10 15.55 1.47
N ILE A 233 21.87 16.43 0.48
CA ILE A 233 22.23 17.83 0.51
C ILE A 233 21.20 18.49 1.41
N ASN A 234 21.64 18.95 2.59
CA ASN A 234 20.79 19.71 3.48
C ASN A 234 20.63 21.12 2.90
N ILE A 235 19.47 21.37 2.29
CA ILE A 235 19.07 22.68 1.76
C ILE A 235 17.89 23.17 2.59
N GLN A 236 17.91 24.41 3.07
CA GLN A 236 16.77 25.01 3.77
C GLN A 236 16.40 26.33 3.12
N VAL A 237 15.09 26.62 3.08
CA VAL A 237 14.54 27.89 2.57
C VAL A 237 13.65 28.46 3.67
N PHE A 238 14.03 29.61 4.23
CA PHE A 238 13.38 30.20 5.39
C PHE A 238 13.49 31.74 5.41
N PRO A 239 12.63 32.47 6.12
CA PRO A 239 11.44 31.97 6.80
C PRO A 239 10.38 31.54 5.79
N ASN A 240 9.48 30.66 6.20
CA ASN A 240 8.27 30.32 5.46
C ASN A 240 7.16 30.07 6.50
N PRO A 241 6.21 31.00 6.69
CA PRO A 241 5.89 32.15 5.83
C PRO A 241 6.97 33.25 5.81
N ALA A 242 7.08 34.00 4.71
CA ALA A 242 8.09 35.05 4.48
C ALA A 242 7.46 36.40 4.18
N ASN A 243 8.16 37.51 4.48
CA ASN A 243 7.69 38.87 4.17
C ASN A 243 8.57 39.56 3.12
N GLU A 244 9.71 40.11 3.52
CA GLU A 244 10.58 40.88 2.61
C GLU A 244 11.72 40.07 1.99
N PHE A 245 12.20 39.04 2.69
CA PHE A 245 13.35 38.24 2.29
C PHE A 245 13.15 36.76 2.62
N ILE A 246 13.82 35.91 1.84
CA ILE A 246 14.10 34.52 2.19
C ILE A 246 15.61 34.27 2.16
N HIS A 247 16.05 33.29 2.91
CA HIS A 247 17.40 32.75 2.95
C HIS A 247 17.36 31.33 2.45
N VAL A 248 18.26 31.04 1.51
CA VAL A 248 18.54 29.68 1.05
C VAL A 248 19.90 29.28 1.62
N THR A 249 19.91 28.33 2.54
CA THR A 249 21.15 27.69 3.01
C THR A 249 21.33 26.37 2.29
N ALA A 250 22.53 26.12 1.79
CA ALA A 250 22.85 24.89 1.10
C ALA A 250 24.31 24.55 1.35
N ASN A 251 24.60 23.35 1.84
CA ASN A 251 25.98 22.86 1.93
C ASN A 251 26.38 22.27 0.57
N LEU A 252 26.60 23.16 -0.40
CA LEU A 252 26.88 22.81 -1.79
C LEU A 252 28.28 23.25 -2.18
N SER A 253 29.02 22.36 -2.86
CA SER A 253 30.01 22.79 -3.84
C SER A 253 29.28 23.56 -4.95
N VAL A 254 29.82 24.70 -5.37
CA VAL A 254 29.24 25.76 -6.22
C VAL A 254 28.38 25.27 -7.42
N ASP A 255 27.51 26.16 -7.92
CA ASP A 255 26.66 26.09 -9.14
C ASP A 255 25.21 25.60 -8.97
N ALA A 256 24.47 26.19 -8.03
CA ALA A 256 23.02 25.98 -7.91
C ALA A 256 22.22 27.27 -8.18
N ILE A 257 21.03 27.10 -8.76
CA ILE A 257 20.12 28.20 -9.11
C ILE A 257 18.81 28.01 -8.37
N PHE A 258 18.32 29.06 -7.73
CA PHE A 258 16.98 29.16 -7.18
C PHE A 258 16.04 29.81 -8.19
N GLU A 259 14.91 29.19 -8.47
CA GLU A 259 13.83 29.73 -9.30
C GLU A 259 12.53 29.79 -8.49
N LEU A 260 11.80 30.90 -8.59
CA LEU A 260 10.48 31.10 -7.97
C LEU A 260 9.41 31.25 -9.04
N TYR A 261 8.25 30.65 -8.78
CA TYR A 261 7.12 30.56 -9.68
C TYR A 261 5.84 31.01 -8.97
N ASP A 262 4.95 31.68 -9.68
CA ASP A 262 3.60 31.96 -9.19
C ASP A 262 2.66 30.74 -9.32
N MET A 263 1.41 30.87 -8.86
CA MET A 263 0.41 29.79 -8.91
C MET A 263 0.02 29.37 -10.34
N LEU A 264 0.33 30.18 -11.35
CA LEU A 264 0.10 29.86 -12.77
C LEU A 264 1.34 29.20 -13.41
N GLY A 265 2.39 28.94 -12.64
CA GLY A 265 3.64 28.34 -13.14
C GLY A 265 4.53 29.32 -13.91
N ARG A 266 4.27 30.63 -13.85
CA ARG A 266 5.14 31.64 -14.48
C ARG A 266 6.36 31.86 -13.58
N LYS A 267 7.56 31.83 -14.16
CA LYS A 267 8.79 32.14 -13.42
C LYS A 267 8.84 33.64 -13.12
N ILE A 268 8.94 33.97 -11.84
CA ILE A 268 8.93 35.34 -11.31
C ILE A 268 10.32 35.78 -10.86
N LEU A 269 11.15 34.85 -10.39
CA LEU A 269 12.50 35.16 -9.90
C LEU A 269 13.47 34.02 -10.25
N LEU A 270 14.70 34.40 -10.57
CA LEU A 270 15.83 33.50 -10.73
C LEU A 270 17.02 34.10 -9.98
N GLN A 271 17.70 33.30 -9.16
CA GLN A 271 18.82 33.73 -8.34
C GLN A 271 19.88 32.64 -8.26
N GLU A 272 21.12 32.97 -8.59
CA GLU A 272 22.27 32.08 -8.35
C GLU A 272 22.55 31.99 -6.85
N LEU A 273 22.84 30.78 -6.38
CA LEU A 273 23.11 30.49 -4.98
C LEU A 273 24.62 30.45 -4.71
N SER A 274 25.03 31.12 -3.64
CA SER A 274 26.37 31.03 -3.05
C SER A 274 26.54 29.77 -2.18
N ASN A 275 27.80 29.41 -1.88
CA ASN A 275 28.20 28.15 -1.22
C ASN A 275 27.64 27.90 0.20
N PHE A 276 27.09 28.92 0.87
CA PHE A 276 26.67 28.78 2.27
C PHE A 276 25.28 29.31 2.52
N GLN A 277 25.03 30.57 2.16
CA GLN A 277 23.75 31.23 2.36
C GLN A 277 23.56 32.35 1.35
N THR A 278 22.40 32.35 0.70
CA THR A 278 21.97 33.42 -0.21
C THR A 278 20.69 34.05 0.31
N SER A 279 20.68 35.37 0.44
CA SER A 279 19.50 36.15 0.78
C SER A 279 18.83 36.65 -0.50
N ILE A 280 17.54 36.38 -0.65
CA ILE A 280 16.76 36.69 -1.84
C ILE A 280 15.65 37.66 -1.44
N SER A 281 15.60 38.82 -2.07
CA SER A 281 14.55 39.81 -1.84
C SER A 281 13.25 39.37 -2.54
N ILE A 282 12.16 39.35 -1.77
CA ILE A 282 10.79 39.08 -2.24
C ILE A 282 9.84 40.25 -1.95
N LYS A 283 10.36 41.39 -1.47
CA LYS A 283 9.61 42.59 -1.09
C LYS A 283 8.62 43.07 -2.16
N ASN A 284 9.00 42.95 -3.42
CA ASN A 284 8.21 43.42 -4.58
C ASN A 284 7.17 42.40 -5.07
N LEU A 285 7.09 41.21 -4.45
CA LEU A 285 6.11 40.19 -4.79
C LEU A 285 4.80 40.44 -4.04
N PHE A 286 3.68 39.97 -4.57
CA PHE A 286 2.39 40.05 -3.88
C PHE A 286 2.30 38.98 -2.77
N PHE A 287 1.42 39.19 -1.80
CA PHE A 287 1.12 38.14 -0.82
C PHE A 287 0.47 36.95 -1.56
N GLY A 288 0.76 35.73 -1.11
CA GLY A 288 0.22 34.53 -1.75
C GLY A 288 1.14 33.33 -1.72
N LEU A 289 0.69 32.26 -2.37
CA LEU A 289 1.43 31.00 -2.49
C LEU A 289 2.30 31.00 -3.75
N TYR A 290 3.57 30.68 -3.57
CA TYR A 290 4.56 30.52 -4.63
C TYR A 290 5.17 29.11 -4.56
N TYR A 291 5.76 28.68 -5.67
CA TYR A 291 6.53 27.45 -5.75
C TYR A 291 7.98 27.77 -6.09
N TYR A 292 8.93 27.11 -5.44
CA TYR A 292 10.35 27.27 -5.78
C TYR A 292 10.98 25.95 -6.22
N LYS A 293 12.03 26.07 -7.04
CA LYS A 293 12.94 24.99 -7.43
C LYS A 293 14.37 25.43 -7.17
N ILE A 294 15.21 24.49 -6.76
CA ILE A 294 16.66 24.65 -6.69
C ILE A 294 17.25 23.63 -7.64
N ILE A 295 18.05 24.10 -8.59
CA ILE A 295 18.57 23.33 -9.71
C ILE A 295 20.09 23.34 -9.64
N LYS A 296 20.72 22.18 -9.76
CA LYS A 296 22.17 22.01 -9.89
C LYS A 296 22.44 20.97 -10.98
N ASP A 297 23.43 21.19 -11.84
CA ASP A 297 23.79 20.28 -12.93
C ASP A 297 22.59 19.86 -13.81
N LYS A 298 21.67 20.81 -14.07
CA LYS A 298 20.39 20.60 -14.78
C LYS A 298 19.38 19.66 -14.10
N ALA A 299 19.64 19.23 -12.86
CA ALA A 299 18.74 18.43 -12.04
C ALA A 299 18.08 19.27 -10.94
N ILE A 300 16.80 19.01 -10.64
CA ILE A 300 16.13 19.62 -9.49
C ILE A 300 16.62 18.90 -8.23
N ILE A 301 17.34 19.63 -7.36
CA ILE A 301 17.87 19.09 -6.10
C ILE A 301 16.97 19.41 -4.89
N LYS A 302 16.08 20.40 -5.02
CA LYS A 302 15.01 20.66 -4.06
C LYS A 302 13.87 21.42 -4.72
N SER A 303 12.65 21.18 -4.26
CA SER A 303 11.49 22.03 -4.58
C SER A 303 10.62 22.19 -3.34
N GLY A 304 9.76 23.22 -3.34
CA GLY A 304 8.86 23.45 -2.23
C GLY A 304 7.89 24.60 -2.46
N LYS A 305 7.05 24.83 -1.46
CA LYS A 305 6.09 25.94 -1.43
C LYS A 305 6.65 27.08 -0.58
N LEU A 306 6.39 28.32 -0.97
CA LEU A 306 6.71 29.54 -0.22
C LEU A 306 5.44 30.36 -0.04
N LEU A 307 5.05 30.62 1.20
CA LEU A 307 3.94 31.52 1.52
C LEU A 307 4.50 32.91 1.81
N ILE A 308 4.13 33.90 0.99
CA ILE A 308 4.48 35.30 1.23
C ILE A 308 3.33 35.97 1.98
N VAL A 309 3.63 36.51 3.17
CA VAL A 309 2.73 37.26 4.04
C VAL A 309 3.28 38.69 4.16
N LYS A 310 2.44 39.70 3.91
CA LYS A 310 2.82 41.11 4.07
C LYS A 310 2.27 41.67 5.36
#